data_AF-A0A963GP40-F1
#
_entry.id   AF-A0A963GP40-F1
#
_cell.length_a   1.000
_cell.length_b   1.000
_cell.length_c   1.000
_cell.angle_alpha   90.00
_cell.angle_beta   90.00
_cell.angle_gamma   90.00
#
_symmetry.space_group_name_H-M   'P 1'
#
loop_
_entity.id
_entity.type
_entity.pdbx_description
1 polymer ?
#
loop_
_entity_poly.entity_id
_entity_poly.type
_entity_poly.pdbx_seq_one_letter_code
_entity_poly.pdbx_strand_id
1 'polypeptide(L)'
;MLDFTASPAVIRAVVEGERLSLGYQANPAFGAELARIDPLPHQRLAVYQHLLPQTRLRFLLADDAEAGKTIMAGLYSQTVFY
;
A
#
# COMPACT_ATOMS: atom_id res chain seq x y z
N MET A 1 5.30 -26.02 -3.11
CA MET A 1 4.91 -26.69 -4.35
C MET A 1 3.41 -26.92 -4.30
N LEU A 2 2.64 -26.37 -5.25
CA LEU A 2 1.19 -26.57 -5.33
C LEU A 2 0.90 -28.03 -5.71
N ASP A 3 0.13 -28.73 -4.88
CA ASP A 3 -0.32 -30.10 -5.16
C ASP A 3 -1.71 -30.06 -5.80
N PHE A 4 -1.76 -30.17 -7.12
CA PHE A 4 -3.00 -30.14 -7.90
C PHE A 4 -3.91 -31.37 -7.71
N THR A 5 -3.52 -32.34 -6.88
CA THR A 5 -4.35 -33.50 -6.53
C THR A 5 -5.22 -33.27 -5.30
N ALA A 6 -4.99 -32.17 -4.56
CA ALA A 6 -5.80 -31.79 -3.41
C ALA A 6 -7.23 -31.36 -3.80
N SER A 7 -8.09 -31.18 -2.79
CA SER A 7 -9.46 -30.73 -3.05
C SER A 7 -9.49 -29.35 -3.73
N PRO A 8 -10.44 -29.09 -4.66
CA PRO A 8 -10.51 -27.82 -5.38
C PRO A 8 -10.60 -26.59 -4.47
N ALA A 9 -11.25 -26.74 -3.30
CA ALA A 9 -11.37 -25.67 -2.31
C ALA A 9 -10.00 -25.27 -1.72
N VAL A 10 -9.13 -26.26 -1.42
CA VAL A 10 -7.78 -26.01 -0.92
C VAL A 10 -6.93 -25.33 -1.98
N ILE A 11 -6.99 -25.81 -3.22
CA ILE A 11 -6.24 -25.20 -4.33
C ILE A 11 -6.66 -23.75 -4.55
N ARG A 12 -7.97 -23.47 -4.57
CA ARG A 12 -8.48 -22.11 -4.68
C ARG A 12 -7.98 -21.23 -3.54
N ALA A 13 -8.00 -21.71 -2.29
CA ALA A 13 -7.54 -20.94 -1.15
C ALA A 13 -6.06 -20.56 -1.24
N VAL A 14 -5.20 -21.50 -1.68
CA VAL A 14 -3.77 -21.21 -1.85
C VAL A 14 -3.55 -20.21 -2.98
N VAL A 15 -4.19 -20.40 -4.13
CA VAL A 15 -4.05 -19.48 -5.28
C VAL A 15 -4.54 -18.08 -4.93
N GLU A 16 -5.68 -17.96 -4.23
CA GLU A 16 -6.15 -16.65 -3.77
C GLU A 16 -5.23 -16.05 -2.70
N GLY A 17 -4.67 -16.85 -1.80
CA GLY A 17 -3.69 -16.41 -0.81
C GLY A 17 -2.45 -15.81 -1.48
N GLU A 18 -1.89 -16.49 -2.47
CA GLU A 18 -0.78 -15.99 -3.29
C GLU A 18 -1.16 -14.71 -4.04
N ARG A 19 -2.33 -14.68 -4.69
CA ARG A 19 -2.81 -13.49 -5.41
C ARG A 19 -2.92 -12.27 -4.48
N LEU A 20 -3.45 -12.45 -3.28
CA LEU A 20 -3.59 -11.38 -2.29
C LEU A 20 -2.24 -10.95 -1.73
N SER A 21 -1.32 -11.89 -1.48
CA SER A 21 0.05 -11.59 -1.03
C SER A 21 0.85 -10.77 -2.05
N LEU A 22 0.52 -10.91 -3.34
CA LEU A 22 1.12 -10.16 -4.44
C LEU A 22 0.30 -8.91 -4.85
N GLY A 23 -0.72 -8.53 -4.07
CA GLY A 23 -1.62 -7.41 -4.41
C GLY A 23 -0.90 -6.08 -4.66
N TYR A 24 0.23 -5.84 -3.98
CA TYR A 24 1.08 -4.67 -4.16
C TYR A 24 1.60 -4.51 -5.60
N GLN A 25 1.79 -5.60 -6.35
CA GLN A 25 2.28 -5.55 -7.73
C GLN A 25 1.24 -4.94 -8.69
N ALA A 26 -0.04 -5.05 -8.36
CA ALA A 26 -1.13 -4.58 -9.19
C ALA A 26 -1.59 -3.16 -8.84
N ASN A 27 -1.27 -2.67 -7.63
CA ASN A 27 -1.76 -1.40 -7.12
C ASN A 27 -0.63 -0.56 -6.49
N PRO A 28 -0.18 0.52 -7.16
CA PRO A 28 0.79 1.47 -6.61
C PRO A 28 0.33 2.17 -5.32
N ALA A 29 -0.98 2.12 -5.00
CA ALA A 29 -1.57 2.68 -3.78
C ALA A 29 -1.95 1.62 -2.75
N PHE A 30 -1.39 0.41 -2.83
CA PHE A 30 -1.72 -0.73 -1.96
C PHE A 30 -1.59 -0.40 -0.45
N GLY A 31 -0.64 0.45 -0.07
CA GLY A 31 -0.50 0.90 1.31
C GLY A 31 -1.75 1.58 1.89
N ALA A 32 -2.56 2.26 1.08
CA ALA A 32 -3.81 2.87 1.53
C ALA A 32 -4.91 1.83 1.77
N GLU A 33 -4.92 0.74 1.01
CA GLU A 33 -5.89 -0.35 1.19
C GLU A 33 -5.60 -1.16 2.46
N LEU A 34 -4.32 -1.23 2.86
CA LEU A 34 -3.90 -1.86 4.11
C LEU A 34 -3.95 -0.92 5.32
N ALA A 35 -4.13 0.39 5.10
CA ALA A 35 -4.17 1.35 6.18
C ALA A 35 -5.40 1.12 7.08
N ARG A 36 -5.19 1.18 8.40
CA ARG A 36 -6.27 1.07 9.40
C ARG A 36 -7.08 2.36 9.57
N ILE A 37 -6.86 3.33 8.69
CA ILE A 37 -7.46 4.64 8.67
C ILE A 37 -7.87 4.95 7.24
N ASP A 38 -8.91 5.77 7.06
CA ASP A 38 -9.22 6.33 5.73
C ASP A 38 -8.46 7.67 5.58
N PRO A 39 -7.41 7.73 4.76
CA PRO A 39 -6.62 8.94 4.61
C PRO A 39 -7.39 9.97 3.79
N LEU A 40 -7.30 11.24 4.22
CA LEU A 40 -7.97 12.35 3.56
C LEU A 40 -7.46 12.54 2.11
N PRO A 41 -8.26 13.12 1.21
CA PRO A 41 -7.87 13.29 -0.19
C PRO A 41 -6.52 13.97 -0.38
N HIS A 42 -6.21 15.04 0.38
CA HIS A 42 -4.92 15.73 0.27
C HIS A 42 -3.75 14.87 0.75
N GLN A 43 -3.96 14.00 1.74
CA GLN A 43 -2.94 13.07 2.23
C GLN A 43 -2.61 12.02 1.16
N ARG A 44 -3.64 11.50 0.47
CA ARG A 44 -3.45 10.58 -0.66
C ARG A 44 -2.71 11.25 -1.82
N LEU A 45 -3.09 12.48 -2.18
CA LEU A 45 -2.43 13.24 -3.23
C LEU A 45 -0.96 13.49 -2.89
N ALA A 46 -0.67 13.94 -1.66
CA ALA A 46 0.69 14.12 -1.16
C ALA A 46 1.52 12.85 -1.35
N VAL A 47 1.04 11.70 -0.87
CA VAL A 47 1.80 10.45 -0.94
C VAL A 47 1.92 9.92 -2.37
N TYR A 48 0.81 9.65 -3.04
CA TYR A 48 0.80 8.88 -4.28
C TYR A 48 1.18 9.69 -5.53
N GLN A 49 0.95 11.01 -5.52
CA GLN A 49 1.28 11.86 -6.66
C GLN A 49 2.58 12.65 -6.47
N HIS A 50 2.99 12.95 -5.23
CA HIS A 50 4.18 13.78 -4.99
C HIS A 50 5.36 13.05 -4.34
N LEU A 51 5.13 12.21 -3.33
CA LEU A 51 6.21 11.49 -2.65
C LEU A 51 6.65 10.24 -3.42
N LEU A 52 5.70 9.38 -3.80
CA LEU A 52 5.97 8.07 -4.40
C LEU A 52 6.74 8.13 -5.73
N PRO A 53 6.48 9.08 -6.65
CA PRO A 53 7.23 9.16 -7.91
C PRO A 53 8.70 9.57 -7.75
N GLN A 54 9.12 10.04 -6.57
CA GLN A 54 10.50 10.48 -6.37
C GLN A 54 11.44 9.29 -6.22
N THR A 55 12.37 9.12 -7.16
CA THR A 55 13.42 8.09 -7.11
C THR A 55 14.29 8.17 -5.84
N ARG A 56 14.44 9.38 -5.29
CA ARG A 56 15.07 9.63 -3.99
C ARG A 56 14.22 10.64 -3.26
N LEU A 57 13.53 10.20 -2.21
CA LEU A 57 12.64 11.07 -1.44
C LEU A 57 13.42 12.24 -0.84
N ARG A 58 13.15 13.44 -1.34
CA ARG A 58 13.65 14.71 -0.81
C ARG A 58 12.50 15.69 -0.77
N PHE A 59 11.68 15.54 0.26
CA PHE A 59 10.44 16.29 0.41
C PHE A 59 10.32 16.83 1.84
N LEU A 60 9.76 18.03 1.98
CA LEU A 60 9.45 18.67 3.25
C LEU A 60 7.94 18.70 3.45
N LEU A 61 7.43 17.95 4.43
CA LEU A 61 6.02 18.02 4.83
C LEU A 61 5.81 19.21 5.78
N ALA A 62 5.53 20.41 5.26
CA ALA A 62 5.44 21.67 6.02
C ALA A 62 4.05 22.33 6.08
N ASP A 63 2.96 21.61 5.78
CA ASP A 63 1.57 21.99 6.12
C ASP A 63 1.34 22.41 7.59
N ASP A 64 0.14 22.91 7.88
CA ASP A 64 -0.32 23.27 9.23
C ASP A 64 -0.16 22.13 10.25
N ALA A 65 -0.09 22.50 11.54
CA ALA A 65 -0.15 21.53 12.63
C ALA A 65 -1.40 20.64 12.47
N GLU A 66 -1.25 19.34 12.76
CA GLU A 66 -2.34 18.35 12.66
C GLU A 66 -2.89 18.06 11.25
N ALA A 67 -2.29 18.61 10.18
CA ALA A 67 -2.67 18.29 8.79
C ALA A 67 -2.46 16.82 8.37
N GLY A 68 -1.85 16.01 9.24
CA GLY A 68 -1.65 14.57 9.06
C GLY A 68 -0.30 14.19 8.47
N LYS A 69 0.76 14.94 8.76
CA LYS A 69 2.14 14.62 8.32
C LYS A 69 2.57 13.21 8.69
N THR A 70 2.27 12.77 9.91
CA THR A 70 2.56 11.41 10.38
C THR A 70 1.77 10.36 9.62
N ILE A 71 0.51 10.65 9.29
CA ILE A 71 -0.32 9.79 8.44
C ILE A 71 0.32 9.64 7.06
N MET A 72 0.70 10.75 6.44
CA MET A 72 1.37 10.74 5.12
C MET A 72 2.70 9.97 5.14
N ALA A 73 3.52 10.17 6.18
CA ALA A 73 4.78 9.43 6.34
C ALA A 73 4.54 7.91 6.52
N GLY A 74 3.51 7.53 7.27
CA GLY A 74 3.09 6.14 7.45
C GLY A 74 2.61 5.49 6.16
N LEU A 75 1.72 6.17 5.42
CA LEU A 75 1.22 5.69 4.11
C LEU A 75 2.36 5.51 3.10
N TYR A 76 3.28 6.47 3.04
CA TYR A 76 4.45 6.36 2.17
C TYR A 76 5.31 5.15 2.53
N SER A 77 5.62 4.99 3.82
CA SER A 77 6.44 3.86 4.29
C SER A 77 5.78 2.52 3.97
N GLN A 78 4.48 2.37 4.25
CA GLN A 78 3.74 1.15 3.92
C GLN A 78 3.74 0.85 2.42
N THR A 79 3.68 1.87 1.57
CA THR A 79 3.65 1.69 0.12
C THR A 79 5.03 1.32 -0.46
N VAL A 80 6.13 1.78 0.15
CA VAL A 80 7.49 1.52 -0.37
C VAL A 80 8.10 0.23 0.17
N PHE A 81 7.66 -0.24 1.33
CA PHE A 81 8.18 -1.46 1.97
C PHE A 81 7.36 -2.72 1.67
N TYR A 82 6.25 -2.59 0.93
CA TYR A 82 5.48 -3.70 0.34
C TYR A 82 5.64 -3.67 -1.17
#